data_AF-A0AAD4SPW1-F1
#
_entry.id   AF-A0AAD4SPW1-F1
#
_cell.length_a   1.000
_cell.length_b   1.000
_cell.length_c   1.000
_cell.angle_alpha   90.00
_cell.angle_beta   90.00
_cell.angle_gamma   90.00
#
_symmetry.space_group_name_H-M   'P 1'
#
loop_
_entity.id
_entity.type
_entity.pdbx_description
1 polymer ?
#
loop_
_entity_poly.entity_id
_entity_poly.type
_entity_poly.pdbx_seq_one_letter_code
_entity_poly.pdbx_strand_id
1 'polypeptide(L)'
;MNNSCLSSKTLLLLLFFINATFLSSKTVEALVPSSKTFKYALSSLSGSENDATNLLIPQIANHPFMLGFYSKSPNAYILGLSMGYRLQEDAFPPALKRWVWAANLNRPVSKNATLTFGADGNLVLAEAGGRIVWQTRTANKGVVDLKLLSNGNLVLLNRNGGFVWQSFDYPTDTLLNGQALRGDGSNKLVSGSYSMVVDVIVRRQYLTLFFNSKQKNSTERQMLSYHIIDSFGSSFDNVTFYVTPVDYSVGGRDYGNQIGLSFLGDPGDRITWGQTKYNSTLSILQLTRDGNVRVYTYNEKGLYGSEWEETHAYFSSNECSLPEKCGVFGLCSKRQCIACPTSKGLMGWSQKCKPEKLPPCTNTTSSSAGLVDYYKIKGMSSSLRRDRRDATDFVEMKIGECRKKCSADCKCVGFFYRTTEGRCLLADFELYTLTTDPEWDQVQEDYFPIDGYIKFAK
;
A
#
# COMPACT_ATOMS: atom_id res chain seq x y z
N MET A 1 -72.94 3.44 50.72
CA MET A 1 -72.52 2.06 50.41
C MET A 1 -71.14 2.11 49.78
N ASN A 2 -70.19 1.41 50.41
CA ASN A 2 -68.87 0.94 49.93
C ASN A 2 -67.79 2.00 49.63
N ASN A 3 -66.75 2.12 50.48
CA ASN A 3 -65.53 1.28 50.66
C ASN A 3 -64.38 1.86 49.79
N SER A 4 -63.38 2.57 50.33
CA SER A 4 -62.24 2.18 51.19
C SER A 4 -61.03 1.60 50.44
N CYS A 5 -59.85 2.11 50.81
CA CYS A 5 -58.49 1.56 50.67
C CYS A 5 -57.74 1.70 49.32
N LEU A 6 -57.04 2.84 49.19
CA LEU A 6 -55.71 2.90 48.60
C LEU A 6 -54.76 2.08 49.49
N SER A 7 -54.24 0.95 49.01
CA SER A 7 -53.23 0.17 49.71
C SER A 7 -52.20 -0.41 48.73
N SER A 8 -50.99 0.12 48.83
CA SER A 8 -49.77 -0.67 48.99
C SER A 8 -49.54 -1.84 48.03
N LYS A 9 -49.47 -1.60 46.71
CA LYS A 9 -48.85 -2.57 45.77
C LYS A 9 -47.90 -2.00 44.72
N THR A 10 -47.68 -0.68 44.66
CA THR A 10 -46.83 -0.08 43.62
C THR A 10 -45.41 0.29 44.08
N LEU A 11 -45.09 0.16 45.38
CA LEU A 11 -43.79 0.57 45.93
C LEU A 11 -42.79 -0.58 46.17
N LEU A 12 -43.18 -1.85 45.96
CA LEU A 12 -42.27 -2.99 46.13
C LEU A 12 -41.60 -3.48 44.83
N LEU A 13 -42.06 -3.05 43.65
CA LEU A 13 -41.41 -3.42 42.38
C LEU A 13 -40.23 -2.51 42.00
N LEU A 14 -40.07 -1.36 42.66
CA LEU A 14 -38.96 -0.43 42.41
C LEU A 14 -37.71 -0.69 43.28
N LEU A 15 -37.78 -1.60 44.25
CA LEU A 15 -36.65 -1.95 45.13
C LEU A 15 -35.93 -3.26 44.74
N PHE A 16 -36.39 -3.98 43.72
CA PHE A 16 -35.76 -5.22 43.23
C PHE A 16 -34.92 -5.06 41.95
N PHE A 17 -34.86 -3.87 41.36
CA PHE A 17 -34.00 -3.55 40.20
C PHE A 17 -32.81 -2.63 40.53
N ILE A 18 -32.43 -2.54 41.81
CA ILE A 18 -31.11 -2.04 42.24
C ILE A 18 -30.23 -3.23 42.65
N ASN A 19 -30.28 -4.32 41.88
CA ASN A 19 -29.07 -5.07 41.62
C ASN A 19 -28.50 -4.48 40.33
N ALA A 20 -27.93 -3.28 40.47
CA ALA A 20 -26.95 -2.82 39.51
C ALA A 20 -25.90 -3.92 39.46
N THR A 21 -25.92 -4.65 38.36
CA THR A 21 -24.77 -5.37 37.86
C THR A 21 -23.60 -4.40 37.94
N PHE A 22 -22.83 -4.48 39.03
CA PHE A 22 -21.40 -4.32 38.93
C PHE A 22 -20.97 -5.42 37.96
N LEU A 23 -21.14 -5.16 36.65
CA LEU A 23 -20.11 -5.49 35.69
C LEU A 23 -18.86 -4.88 36.29
N SER A 24 -18.19 -5.66 37.13
CA SER A 24 -16.77 -5.47 37.32
C SER A 24 -16.25 -5.47 35.89
N SER A 25 -15.99 -4.27 35.38
CA SER A 25 -14.90 -4.09 34.46
C SER A 25 -13.73 -4.73 35.19
N LYS A 26 -13.48 -6.02 34.90
CA LYS A 26 -12.18 -6.61 35.20
C LYS A 26 -11.26 -5.81 34.30
N THR A 27 -10.78 -4.68 34.83
CA THR A 27 -9.57 -4.05 34.35
C THR A 27 -8.53 -5.15 34.50
N VAL A 28 -8.28 -5.87 33.40
CA VAL A 28 -7.15 -6.79 33.34
C VAL A 28 -5.95 -5.88 33.42
N GLU A 29 -5.48 -5.62 34.64
CA GLU A 29 -4.24 -4.88 34.87
C GLU A 29 -3.17 -5.58 34.03
N ALA A 30 -2.70 -4.88 33.01
CA ALA A 30 -1.50 -5.27 32.31
C ALA A 30 -0.40 -5.17 33.38
N LEU A 31 0.20 -6.30 33.69
CA LEU A 31 1.32 -6.36 34.61
C LEU A 31 2.40 -7.13 33.88
N VAL A 32 3.03 -6.43 32.92
CA VAL A 32 4.24 -6.95 32.28
C VAL A 32 5.28 -7.11 33.39
N PRO A 33 5.84 -8.31 33.60
CA PRO A 33 6.88 -8.51 34.61
C PRO A 33 8.04 -7.55 34.38
N SER A 34 8.63 -7.00 35.45
CA SER A 34 9.73 -6.04 35.34
C SER A 34 10.91 -6.57 34.49
N SER A 35 11.16 -7.89 34.53
CA SER A 35 12.17 -8.58 33.70
C SER A 35 11.89 -8.55 32.20
N LYS A 36 10.67 -8.23 31.79
CA LYS A 36 10.21 -8.12 30.40
C LYS A 36 9.98 -6.68 29.95
N THR A 37 10.13 -5.71 30.85
CA THR A 37 10.06 -4.29 30.51
C THR A 37 11.43 -3.78 30.06
N PHE A 38 11.45 -2.70 29.27
CA PHE A 38 12.71 -2.04 28.90
C PHE A 38 12.50 -0.57 28.58
N LYS A 39 13.60 0.20 28.64
CA LYS A 39 13.70 1.56 28.14
C LYS A 39 15.06 1.76 27.48
N TYR A 40 15.07 1.92 26.16
CA TYR A 40 16.27 2.21 25.38
C TYR A 40 16.31 3.68 25.00
N ALA A 41 17.42 4.35 25.31
CA ALA A 41 17.78 5.61 24.67
C ALA A 41 18.51 5.30 23.36
N LEU A 42 18.18 5.98 22.26
CA LEU A 42 18.87 5.72 20.98
C LEU A 42 20.38 6.00 21.08
N SER A 43 20.76 7.03 21.83
CA SER A 43 22.17 7.36 22.10
C SER A 43 22.95 6.24 22.80
N SER A 44 22.27 5.33 23.53
CA SER A 44 22.94 4.17 24.14
C SER A 44 23.06 2.97 23.20
N LEU A 45 22.39 2.99 22.04
CA LEU A 45 22.47 1.93 21.03
C LEU A 45 23.58 2.19 20.00
N SER A 46 24.11 3.41 19.93
CA SER A 46 25.25 3.75 19.08
C SER A 46 26.55 3.31 19.73
N GLY A 47 27.13 2.20 19.27
CA GLY A 47 28.55 1.91 19.51
C GLY A 47 29.41 2.99 18.85
N SER A 48 30.43 3.47 19.57
CA SER A 48 31.49 4.42 19.17
C SER A 48 31.19 5.34 17.96
N GLU A 49 30.72 6.55 18.26
CA GLU A 49 30.86 7.85 17.56
C GLU A 49 30.99 8.02 16.02
N ASN A 50 30.86 6.99 15.18
CA ASN A 50 30.88 7.13 13.73
C ASN A 50 29.60 6.57 13.13
N ASP A 51 28.64 7.47 12.89
CA ASP A 51 27.62 7.38 11.83
C ASP A 51 26.95 6.00 11.64
N ALA A 52 26.56 5.35 12.74
CA ALA A 52 25.83 4.09 12.68
C ALA A 52 24.45 4.34 12.05
N THR A 53 24.37 4.11 10.73
CA THR A 53 23.13 4.21 9.94
C THR A 53 22.04 3.26 10.43
N ASN A 54 22.40 2.21 11.17
CA ASN A 54 21.50 1.24 11.77
C ASN A 54 21.84 0.98 13.26
N LEU A 55 20.88 1.10 14.16
CA LEU A 55 20.98 0.85 15.60
C LEU A 55 20.09 -0.35 15.97
N LEU A 56 20.67 -1.53 16.19
CA LEU A 56 19.90 -2.75 16.42
C LEU A 56 19.48 -2.89 17.90
N ILE A 57 18.40 -3.63 18.15
CA ILE A 57 17.96 -4.04 19.48
C ILE A 57 18.06 -5.57 19.56
N PRO A 58 19.23 -6.13 19.93
CA PRO A 58 19.47 -7.59 19.87
C PRO A 58 18.49 -8.41 20.72
N GLN A 59 17.95 -7.81 21.79
CA GLN A 59 16.97 -8.42 22.69
C GLN A 59 15.62 -8.69 22.00
N ILE A 60 15.35 -8.04 20.85
CA ILE A 60 14.12 -8.20 20.07
C ILE A 60 14.53 -8.67 18.66
N ALA A 61 15.03 -9.89 18.62
CA ALA A 61 15.48 -10.57 17.42
C ALA A 61 14.97 -12.02 17.40
N ASN A 62 14.67 -12.52 16.20
CA ASN A 62 14.36 -13.91 15.94
C ASN A 62 14.77 -14.20 14.50
N HIS A 63 15.84 -14.96 14.31
CA HIS A 63 16.50 -15.12 13.01
C HIS A 63 15.48 -15.46 11.89
N PRO A 64 15.51 -14.76 10.74
CA PRO A 64 16.44 -13.69 10.31
C PRO A 64 15.96 -12.26 10.60
N PHE A 65 14.99 -12.07 11.51
CA PHE A 65 14.36 -10.80 11.81
C PHE A 65 14.94 -10.10 13.05
N MET A 66 15.06 -8.77 12.98
CA MET A 66 15.55 -7.95 14.09
C MET A 66 14.84 -6.61 14.15
N LEU A 67 14.48 -6.15 15.35
CA LEU A 67 14.01 -4.78 15.57
C LEU A 67 15.22 -3.83 15.71
N GLY A 68 15.10 -2.63 15.16
CA GLY A 68 16.12 -1.60 15.32
C GLY A 68 15.70 -0.25 14.75
N PHE A 69 16.63 0.69 14.74
CA PHE A 69 16.47 1.99 14.11
C PHE A 69 17.33 2.10 12.87
N TYR A 70 16.85 2.79 11.84
CA TYR A 70 17.68 3.25 10.73
C TYR A 70 17.58 4.75 10.53
N SER A 71 18.67 5.34 10.07
CA SER A 71 18.77 6.76 9.77
C SER A 71 18.26 7.06 8.36
N LYS A 72 17.35 8.02 8.21
CA LYS A 72 16.93 8.58 6.90
C LYS A 72 17.79 9.77 6.49
N SER A 73 18.31 10.51 7.45
CA SER A 73 19.18 11.68 7.31
C SER A 73 19.84 11.93 8.67
N PRO A 74 20.87 12.79 8.76
CA PRO A 74 21.49 13.12 10.05
C PRO A 74 20.44 13.48 11.11
N ASN A 75 20.49 12.80 12.26
CA ASN A 75 19.57 12.98 13.38
C ASN A 75 18.08 12.67 13.09
N ALA A 76 17.77 11.84 12.09
CA ALA A 76 16.40 11.42 11.77
C ALA A 76 16.28 9.90 11.69
N TYR A 77 15.75 9.28 12.74
CA TYR A 77 15.69 7.83 12.91
C TYR A 77 14.26 7.27 12.79
N ILE A 78 14.16 6.09 12.20
CA ILE A 78 12.93 5.31 12.06
C ILE A 78 13.09 3.98 12.80
N LEU A 79 12.16 3.65 13.68
CA LEU A 79 12.02 2.31 14.23
C LEU A 79 11.46 1.37 13.16
N GLY A 80 12.13 0.26 12.90
CA GLY A 80 11.72 -0.73 11.93
C GLY A 80 12.11 -2.16 12.29
N LEU A 81 11.52 -3.10 11.56
CA LEU A 81 11.93 -4.51 11.55
C LEU A 81 12.76 -4.74 10.30
N SER A 82 13.95 -5.32 10.47
CA SER A 82 14.79 -5.77 9.36
C SER A 82 14.67 -7.27 9.18
N MET A 83 14.76 -7.74 7.94
CA MET A 83 14.95 -9.13 7.55
C MET A 83 16.29 -9.29 6.86
N GLY A 84 16.94 -10.43 7.08
CA GLY A 84 18.27 -10.73 6.56
C GLY A 84 19.34 -10.58 7.64
N TYR A 85 20.40 -11.35 7.51
CA TYR A 85 21.44 -11.46 8.53
C TYR A 85 22.83 -11.18 7.96
N ARG A 86 23.73 -10.71 8.83
CA ARG A 86 25.13 -10.47 8.51
C ARG A 86 25.90 -11.79 8.58
N LEU A 87 26.09 -12.47 7.45
CA LEU A 87 27.09 -13.53 7.38
C LEU A 87 28.47 -12.86 7.54
N GLN A 88 29.07 -12.97 8.73
CA GLN A 88 30.40 -12.42 9.09
C GLN A 88 30.57 -10.90 9.08
N GLU A 89 31.32 -10.40 10.08
CA GLU A 89 31.68 -8.98 10.15
C GLU A 89 32.57 -8.52 8.99
N ASP A 90 33.30 -9.45 8.39
CA ASP A 90 34.29 -9.22 7.35
C ASP A 90 33.84 -9.65 5.94
N ALA A 91 32.58 -10.08 5.78
CA ALA A 91 32.07 -10.45 4.46
C ALA A 91 31.91 -9.20 3.61
N PHE A 92 32.61 -9.20 2.46
CA PHE A 92 32.48 -8.19 1.43
C PHE A 92 31.74 -8.79 0.21
N PRO A 93 30.65 -8.16 -0.26
CA PRO A 93 29.94 -7.02 0.33
C PRO A 93 29.17 -7.40 1.61
N PRO A 94 28.87 -6.44 2.50
CA PRO A 94 28.10 -6.71 3.71
C PRO A 94 26.73 -7.27 3.34
N ALA A 95 26.34 -8.39 3.96
CA ALA A 95 25.03 -9.00 3.71
C ALA A 95 23.92 -7.97 3.91
N LEU A 96 23.08 -7.82 2.89
CA LEU A 96 22.12 -6.73 2.80
C LEU A 96 20.91 -7.05 3.67
N LYS A 97 20.68 -6.25 4.71
CA LYS A 97 19.42 -6.26 5.45
C LYS A 97 18.39 -5.42 4.72
N ARG A 98 17.13 -5.86 4.69
CA ARG A 98 16.00 -5.06 4.20
C ARG A 98 15.08 -4.69 5.35
N TRP A 99 14.64 -3.44 5.39
CA TRP A 99 13.60 -3.00 6.32
C TRP A 99 12.25 -3.40 5.76
N VAL A 100 11.53 -4.26 6.48
CA VAL A 100 10.27 -4.90 6.04
C VAL A 100 9.05 -4.34 6.76
N TRP A 101 9.27 -3.50 7.79
CA TRP A 101 8.22 -2.81 8.52
C TRP A 101 8.81 -1.57 9.20
N ALA A 102 7.99 -0.53 9.43
CA ALA A 102 8.40 0.65 10.14
C ALA A 102 7.25 1.34 10.90
N ALA A 103 7.55 1.83 12.10
CA ALA A 103 6.57 2.41 13.02
C ALA A 103 6.25 3.89 12.71
N ASN A 104 7.29 4.67 12.41
CA ASN A 104 7.23 6.14 12.43
C ASN A 104 7.75 6.79 11.13
N LEU A 105 7.51 6.16 9.98
CA LEU A 105 8.01 6.59 8.65
C LEU A 105 7.84 8.09 8.35
N ASN A 106 6.71 8.67 8.78
CA ASN A 106 6.30 10.06 8.52
C ASN A 106 6.71 11.02 9.65
N ARG A 107 7.19 10.50 10.79
CA ARG A 107 7.62 11.29 11.94
C ARG A 107 8.92 10.70 12.49
N PRO A 108 10.06 10.90 11.80
CA PRO A 108 11.36 10.49 12.29
C PRO A 108 11.66 11.09 13.66
N VAL A 109 12.45 10.38 14.47
CA VAL A 109 12.85 10.82 15.80
C VAL A 109 14.32 11.22 15.86
N SER A 110 14.67 12.09 16.81
CA SER A 110 16.06 12.47 17.07
C SER A 110 16.86 11.37 17.77
N LYS A 111 18.19 11.49 17.79
CA LYS A 111 19.11 10.56 18.49
C LYS A 111 18.88 10.42 20.00
N ASN A 112 18.18 11.38 20.60
CA ASN A 112 17.87 11.42 22.03
C ASN A 112 16.49 10.82 22.35
N ALA A 113 15.81 10.25 21.36
CA ALA A 113 14.53 9.58 21.55
C ALA A 113 14.66 8.31 22.39
N THR A 114 13.54 7.88 22.97
CA THR A 114 13.46 6.69 23.80
C THR A 114 12.38 5.73 23.31
N LEU A 115 12.72 4.45 23.24
CA LEU A 115 11.78 3.35 23.05
C LEU A 115 11.55 2.66 24.39
N THR A 116 10.30 2.61 24.84
CA THR A 116 9.94 2.05 26.15
C THR A 116 8.86 0.99 25.98
N PHE A 117 9.03 -0.16 26.60
CA PHE A 117 7.96 -1.12 26.84
C PHE A 117 7.69 -1.17 28.33
N GLY A 118 6.56 -0.59 28.74
CA GLY A 118 6.22 -0.33 30.14
C GLY A 118 5.50 -1.48 30.84
N ALA A 119 5.39 -1.38 32.16
CA ALA A 119 4.63 -2.31 32.99
C ALA A 119 3.13 -2.34 32.62
N ASP A 120 2.61 -1.22 32.12
CA ASP A 120 1.26 -1.04 31.59
C ASP A 120 1.05 -1.79 30.25
N GLY A 121 2.09 -2.41 29.68
CA GLY A 121 1.98 -3.19 28.46
C GLY A 121 1.94 -2.37 27.18
N ASN A 122 2.34 -1.10 27.22
CA ASN A 122 2.41 -0.24 26.04
C ASN A 122 3.84 -0.15 25.51
N LEU A 123 4.00 -0.31 24.19
CA LEU A 123 5.27 -0.04 23.50
C LEU A 123 5.20 1.39 22.94
N VAL A 124 6.09 2.26 23.39
CA VAL A 124 6.05 3.71 23.16
C VAL A 124 7.38 4.21 22.63
N LEU A 125 7.34 4.91 21.50
CA LEU A 125 8.44 5.69 20.97
C LEU A 125 8.17 7.18 21.24
N ALA A 126 9.04 7.81 22.02
CA ALA A 126 8.92 9.21 22.41
C ALA A 126 10.20 10.00 22.10
N GLU A 127 10.03 11.28 21.76
CA GLU A 127 11.15 12.22 21.68
C GLU A 127 11.76 12.52 23.06
N ALA A 128 12.93 13.14 23.07
CA ALA A 128 13.65 13.51 24.31
C ALA A 128 12.81 14.33 25.31
N GLY A 129 11.87 15.15 24.81
CA GLY A 129 10.94 15.93 25.63
C GLY A 129 9.68 15.17 26.09
N GLY A 130 9.64 13.85 25.94
CA GLY A 130 8.49 13.00 26.33
C GLY A 130 7.32 13.00 25.35
N ARG A 131 7.39 13.79 24.26
CA ARG A 131 6.35 13.80 23.23
C ARG A 131 6.30 12.45 22.53
N ILE A 132 5.18 11.74 22.67
CA ILE A 132 4.94 10.47 21.99
C ILE A 132 4.88 10.70 20.47
N VAL A 133 5.66 9.91 19.74
CA VAL A 133 5.73 9.93 18.27
C VAL A 133 4.95 8.75 17.70
N TRP A 134 5.07 7.59 18.33
CA TRP A 134 4.35 6.36 17.96
C TRP A 134 4.14 5.50 19.19
N GLN A 135 3.06 4.71 19.22
CA GLN A 135 2.79 3.74 20.27
C GLN A 135 1.78 2.67 19.82
N THR A 136 1.78 1.51 20.47
CA THR A 136 0.82 0.41 20.21
C THR A 136 -0.58 0.67 20.78
N ARG A 137 -0.72 1.64 21.70
CA ARG A 137 -1.98 1.96 22.40
C ARG A 137 -2.58 0.75 23.13
N THR A 138 -1.70 0.00 23.79
CA THR A 138 -2.04 -1.22 24.53
C THR A 138 -1.96 -1.07 26.05
N ALA A 139 -1.73 0.15 26.54
CA ALA A 139 -1.73 0.48 27.97
C ALA A 139 -2.96 -0.10 28.67
N ASN A 140 -2.73 -0.92 29.70
CA ASN A 140 -3.73 -1.57 30.54
C ASN A 140 -4.72 -2.46 29.77
N LYS A 141 -4.32 -3.01 28.61
CA LYS A 141 -5.13 -3.97 27.82
C LYS A 141 -4.74 -5.43 28.05
N GLY A 142 -4.23 -5.76 29.24
CA GLY A 142 -3.86 -7.12 29.63
C GLY A 142 -2.64 -7.72 28.93
N VAL A 143 -1.75 -6.90 28.37
CA VAL A 143 -0.47 -7.34 27.81
C VAL A 143 0.45 -7.84 28.93
N VAL A 144 1.17 -8.94 28.66
CA VAL A 144 2.15 -9.53 29.57
C VAL A 144 3.49 -9.86 28.90
N ASP A 145 3.57 -9.78 27.56
CA ASP A 145 4.77 -10.13 26.82
C ASP A 145 4.87 -9.38 25.49
N LEU A 146 6.10 -9.22 25.01
CA LEU A 146 6.45 -8.73 23.68
C LEU A 146 7.36 -9.77 23.03
N LYS A 147 7.00 -10.23 21.82
CA LYS A 147 7.81 -11.23 21.09
C LYS A 147 7.94 -10.88 19.61
N LEU A 148 9.10 -11.19 19.03
CA LEU A 148 9.27 -11.27 17.59
C LEU A 148 9.19 -12.75 17.18
N LEU A 149 8.17 -13.10 16.40
CA LEU A 149 7.96 -14.47 15.93
C LEU A 149 8.90 -14.81 14.76
N SER A 150 9.06 -16.10 14.47
CA SER A 150 9.95 -16.60 13.40
C SER A 150 9.49 -16.22 11.99
N ASN A 151 8.22 -15.82 11.82
CA ASN A 151 7.69 -15.27 10.57
C ASN A 151 7.85 -13.74 10.48
N GLY A 152 8.54 -13.11 11.44
CA GLY A 152 8.78 -11.67 11.48
C GLY A 152 7.64 -10.85 12.10
N ASN A 153 6.57 -11.48 12.60
CA ASN A 153 5.50 -10.76 13.28
C ASN A 153 5.93 -10.34 14.69
N LEU A 154 6.03 -9.03 14.94
CA LEU A 154 6.18 -8.46 16.27
C LEU A 154 4.81 -8.40 16.96
N VAL A 155 4.67 -9.08 18.09
CA VAL A 155 3.39 -9.26 18.80
C VAL A 155 3.47 -8.83 20.26
N LEU A 156 2.36 -8.27 20.76
CA LEU A 156 2.09 -8.09 22.19
C LEU A 156 1.03 -9.10 22.63
N LEU A 157 1.34 -9.89 23.65
CA LEU A 157 0.55 -11.06 24.04
C LEU A 157 -0.16 -10.84 25.37
N ASN A 158 -1.38 -11.39 25.50
CA ASN A 158 -2.05 -11.53 26.79
C ASN A 158 -1.64 -12.84 27.50
N ARG A 159 -2.14 -13.05 28.73
CA ARG A 159 -1.83 -14.25 29.54
C ARG A 159 -2.22 -15.59 28.90
N ASN A 160 -3.19 -15.56 27.98
CA ASN A 160 -3.67 -16.75 27.26
C ASN A 160 -2.91 -16.97 25.94
N GLY A 161 -1.88 -16.17 25.64
CA GLY A 161 -1.15 -16.23 24.38
C GLY A 161 -1.87 -15.57 23.19
N GLY A 162 -3.00 -14.90 23.42
CA GLY A 162 -3.72 -14.17 22.38
C GLY A 162 -3.03 -12.85 22.01
N PHE A 163 -3.12 -12.45 20.74
CA PHE A 163 -2.57 -11.19 20.26
C PHE A 163 -3.43 -10.01 20.74
N VAL A 164 -2.84 -9.11 21.53
CA VAL A 164 -3.43 -7.81 21.87
C VAL A 164 -3.08 -6.77 20.80
N TRP A 165 -1.88 -6.90 20.22
CA TRP A 165 -1.40 -6.11 19.10
C TRP A 165 -0.42 -6.94 18.29
N GLN A 166 -0.37 -6.74 16.97
CA GLN A 166 0.61 -7.36 16.10
C GLN A 166 0.99 -6.44 14.94
N SER A 167 2.26 -6.47 14.54
CA SER A 167 2.78 -5.68 13.41
C SER A 167 2.11 -6.03 12.09
N PHE A 168 1.64 -7.28 11.94
CA PHE A 168 1.01 -7.76 10.71
C PHE A 168 -0.27 -7.02 10.35
N ASP A 169 -0.98 -6.46 11.34
CA ASP A 169 -2.18 -5.65 11.12
C ASP A 169 -1.85 -4.21 10.66
N TYR A 170 -0.58 -3.79 10.74
CA TYR A 170 -0.11 -2.45 10.40
C TYR A 170 1.05 -2.50 9.39
N PRO A 171 0.89 -3.10 8.20
CA PRO A 171 1.95 -3.14 7.19
C PRO A 171 2.35 -1.73 6.73
N THR A 172 3.56 -1.61 6.17
CA THR A 172 4.04 -0.37 5.53
C THR A 172 3.87 -0.45 4.02
N ASP A 173 4.92 -0.79 3.29
CA ASP A 173 4.96 -1.02 1.86
C ASP A 173 5.16 -2.51 1.54
N THR A 174 5.24 -3.35 2.58
CA THR A 174 5.72 -4.73 2.50
C THR A 174 4.77 -5.70 3.23
N LEU A 175 4.55 -6.87 2.66
CA LEU A 175 3.98 -8.06 3.32
C LEU A 175 5.05 -9.14 3.47
N LEU A 176 5.12 -9.76 4.64
CA LEU A 176 5.88 -10.99 4.86
C LEU A 176 5.04 -12.22 4.51
N ASN A 177 5.71 -13.37 4.31
CA ASN A 177 5.02 -14.63 4.03
C ASN A 177 4.00 -14.96 5.14
N GLY A 178 2.74 -15.19 4.75
CA GLY A 178 1.61 -15.43 5.64
C GLY A 178 0.94 -14.16 6.20
N GLN A 179 1.46 -12.96 5.88
CA GLN A 179 0.81 -11.70 6.21
C GLN A 179 -0.28 -11.38 5.18
N ALA A 180 -1.34 -10.70 5.62
CA ALA A 180 -2.51 -10.45 4.79
C ALA A 180 -2.99 -8.99 4.81
N LEU A 181 -3.55 -8.56 3.68
CA LEU A 181 -4.43 -7.40 3.63
C LEU A 181 -5.85 -7.84 4.02
N ARG A 182 -6.55 -7.04 4.82
CA ARG A 182 -7.87 -7.37 5.37
C ARG A 182 -8.96 -6.99 4.38
N GLY A 183 -9.95 -7.87 4.25
CA GLY A 183 -11.09 -7.70 3.36
C GLY A 183 -11.94 -6.47 3.68
N ASP A 184 -11.97 -6.06 4.94
CA ASP A 184 -12.65 -4.86 5.42
C ASP A 184 -11.91 -3.54 5.12
N GLY A 185 -10.72 -3.61 4.49
CA GLY A 185 -9.89 -2.45 4.19
C GLY A 185 -9.23 -1.81 5.41
N SER A 186 -9.20 -2.49 6.56
CA SER A 186 -8.60 -1.98 7.80
C SER A 186 -7.09 -1.78 7.71
N ASN A 187 -6.41 -2.43 6.77
CA ASN A 187 -5.00 -2.24 6.47
C ASN A 187 -4.74 -2.12 4.95
N LYS A 188 -3.53 -1.66 4.59
CA LYS A 188 -3.10 -1.40 3.21
C LYS A 188 -1.60 -1.29 3.09
N LEU A 189 -1.05 -1.47 1.90
CA LEU A 189 0.32 -1.06 1.60
C LEU A 189 0.36 0.37 1.09
N VAL A 190 1.39 1.13 1.46
CA VAL A 190 1.62 2.50 1.00
C VAL A 190 3.10 2.72 0.70
N SER A 191 3.40 3.15 -0.53
CA SER A 191 4.75 3.47 -0.99
C SER A 191 4.75 4.79 -1.75
N GLY A 192 5.10 5.88 -1.06
CA GLY A 192 5.05 7.22 -1.64
C GLY A 192 3.62 7.60 -2.05
N SER A 193 3.41 7.80 -3.36
CA SER A 193 2.10 8.11 -3.94
C SER A 193 1.25 6.87 -4.23
N TYR A 194 1.79 5.66 -4.07
CA TYR A 194 1.11 4.42 -4.40
C TYR A 194 0.51 3.77 -3.16
N SER A 195 -0.64 3.12 -3.31
CA SER A 195 -1.20 2.26 -2.28
C SER A 195 -1.88 1.02 -2.86
N MET A 196 -1.83 -0.08 -2.12
CA MET A 196 -2.50 -1.35 -2.44
C MET A 196 -3.52 -1.63 -1.35
N VAL A 197 -4.79 -1.74 -1.72
CA VAL A 197 -5.92 -1.76 -0.80
C VAL A 197 -6.92 -2.82 -1.26
N VAL A 198 -7.55 -3.52 -0.31
CA VAL A 198 -8.79 -4.25 -0.63
C VAL A 198 -9.94 -3.25 -0.64
N ASP A 199 -10.52 -3.03 -1.81
CA ASP A 199 -11.63 -2.11 -2.02
C ASP A 199 -12.92 -2.84 -2.40
N VAL A 200 -14.07 -2.21 -2.17
CA VAL A 200 -15.38 -2.80 -2.46
C VAL A 200 -16.06 -1.98 -3.56
N ILE A 201 -16.29 -2.62 -4.71
CA ILE A 201 -16.93 -2.06 -5.91
C ILE A 201 -18.19 -2.87 -6.19
N VAL A 202 -19.36 -2.22 -6.20
CA VAL A 202 -20.66 -2.86 -6.50
C VAL A 202 -20.86 -4.19 -5.72
N ARG A 203 -20.58 -4.17 -4.40
CA ARG A 203 -20.67 -5.32 -3.49
C ARG A 203 -19.70 -6.48 -3.77
N ARG A 204 -18.68 -6.27 -4.60
CA ARG A 204 -17.57 -7.21 -4.82
C ARG A 204 -16.28 -6.61 -4.27
N GLN A 205 -15.45 -7.44 -3.66
CA GLN A 205 -14.14 -7.02 -3.21
C GLN A 205 -13.11 -7.19 -4.33
N TYR A 206 -12.19 -6.25 -4.41
CA TYR A 206 -11.08 -6.26 -5.35
C TYR A 206 -9.80 -5.90 -4.61
N LEU A 207 -8.68 -6.36 -5.14
CA LEU A 207 -7.37 -5.91 -4.69
C LEU A 207 -6.87 -4.86 -5.66
N THR A 208 -7.00 -3.60 -5.27
CA THR A 208 -6.79 -2.47 -6.16
C THR A 208 -5.54 -1.69 -5.80
N LEU A 209 -4.83 -1.30 -6.85
CA LEU A 209 -3.67 -0.44 -6.80
C LEU A 209 -4.08 0.99 -7.16
N PHE A 210 -3.81 1.90 -6.23
CA PHE A 210 -4.15 3.31 -6.32
C PHE A 210 -2.91 4.17 -6.42
N PHE A 211 -3.04 5.28 -7.14
CA PHE A 211 -2.06 6.32 -7.30
C PHE A 211 -2.64 7.67 -6.87
N ASN A 212 -1.94 8.33 -5.97
CA ASN A 212 -2.30 9.61 -5.38
C ASN A 212 -1.78 10.74 -6.28
N SER A 213 -2.57 11.09 -7.30
CA SER A 213 -2.25 12.11 -8.29
C SER A 213 -2.45 13.53 -7.74
N LYS A 214 -1.55 14.44 -8.09
CA LYS A 214 -1.75 15.87 -7.80
C LYS A 214 -2.75 16.43 -8.79
N GLN A 215 -3.81 17.07 -8.31
CA GLN A 215 -4.70 17.79 -9.21
C GLN A 215 -4.04 19.10 -9.66
N LYS A 216 -4.12 19.40 -10.96
CA LYS A 216 -3.54 20.62 -11.54
C LYS A 216 -4.16 21.86 -10.89
N ASN A 217 -3.31 22.77 -10.38
CA ASN A 217 -3.70 24.01 -9.70
C ASN A 217 -4.57 23.83 -8.44
N SER A 218 -4.49 22.67 -7.79
CA SER A 218 -5.19 22.42 -6.53
C SER A 218 -4.22 21.84 -5.48
N THR A 219 -4.47 22.14 -4.22
CA THR A 219 -3.84 21.44 -3.09
C THR A 219 -4.50 20.08 -2.84
N GLU A 220 -5.67 19.84 -3.43
CA GLU A 220 -6.38 18.56 -3.36
C GLU A 220 -5.65 17.50 -4.18
N ARG A 221 -5.60 16.30 -3.63
CA ARG A 221 -5.06 15.13 -4.31
C ARG A 221 -6.21 14.20 -4.67
N GLN A 222 -6.13 13.62 -5.86
CA GLN A 222 -7.11 12.66 -6.33
C GLN A 222 -6.50 11.27 -6.29
N MET A 223 -7.21 10.34 -5.67
CA MET A 223 -6.85 8.93 -5.68
C MET A 223 -7.42 8.30 -6.96
N LEU A 224 -6.53 7.78 -7.81
CA LEU A 224 -6.89 7.16 -9.08
C LEU A 224 -6.48 5.68 -9.04
N SER A 225 -7.35 4.77 -9.42
CA SER A 225 -6.98 3.36 -9.58
C SER A 225 -6.16 3.21 -10.86
N TYR A 226 -5.02 2.50 -10.81
CA TYR A 226 -4.21 2.20 -11.99
C TYR A 226 -4.12 0.72 -12.35
N HIS A 227 -4.54 -0.17 -11.44
CA HIS A 227 -4.61 -1.60 -11.71
C HIS A 227 -5.51 -2.32 -10.70
N ILE A 228 -6.12 -3.42 -11.13
CA ILE A 228 -6.87 -4.34 -10.26
C ILE A 228 -6.26 -5.73 -10.43
N ILE A 229 -5.92 -6.36 -9.30
CA ILE A 229 -5.52 -7.76 -9.27
C ILE A 229 -6.84 -8.54 -9.08
N ASP A 230 -7.29 -9.18 -10.16
CA ASP A 230 -8.62 -9.78 -10.25
C ASP A 230 -8.89 -10.83 -9.17
N SER A 231 -10.15 -10.98 -8.78
CA SER A 231 -10.60 -11.99 -7.82
C SER A 231 -11.90 -12.65 -8.28
N PHE A 232 -12.02 -13.94 -8.00
CA PHE A 232 -13.14 -14.79 -8.40
C PHE A 232 -14.39 -14.47 -7.57
N GLY A 233 -15.16 -13.47 -8.01
CA GLY A 233 -16.62 -13.34 -7.83
C GLY A 233 -17.21 -13.34 -6.41
N SER A 234 -16.41 -13.40 -5.35
CA SER A 234 -16.84 -13.65 -3.98
C SER A 234 -16.24 -12.65 -3.00
N SER A 235 -16.85 -12.56 -1.81
CA SER A 235 -16.30 -11.79 -0.69
C SER A 235 -15.25 -12.63 0.03
N PHE A 236 -14.13 -12.01 0.40
CA PHE A 236 -13.04 -12.61 1.13
C PHE A 236 -12.68 -11.81 2.39
N ASP A 237 -12.27 -12.51 3.44
CA ASP A 237 -11.85 -11.91 4.71
C ASP A 237 -10.46 -11.29 4.63
N ASN A 238 -9.59 -11.82 3.77
CA ASN A 238 -8.22 -11.35 3.63
C ASN A 238 -7.59 -11.77 2.29
N VAL A 239 -6.57 -11.04 1.88
CA VAL A 239 -5.66 -11.44 0.79
C VAL A 239 -4.30 -11.71 1.40
N THR A 240 -3.92 -12.98 1.47
CA THR A 240 -2.67 -13.42 2.11
C THR A 240 -1.57 -13.58 1.07
N PHE A 241 -0.40 -12.97 1.32
CA PHE A 241 0.81 -13.27 0.57
C PHE A 241 1.35 -14.63 1.00
N TYR A 242 1.53 -15.56 0.07
CA TYR A 242 2.04 -16.89 0.38
C TYR A 242 3.30 -17.22 -0.42
N VAL A 243 4.22 -17.91 0.26
CA VAL A 243 5.31 -18.66 -0.34
C VAL A 243 5.33 -20.04 0.29
N THR A 244 5.04 -21.07 -0.51
CA THR A 244 4.94 -22.45 -0.03
C THR A 244 5.75 -23.41 -0.89
N PRO A 245 6.34 -24.46 -0.31
CA PRO A 245 7.04 -25.49 -1.08
C PRO A 245 6.13 -26.10 -2.15
N VAL A 246 6.70 -26.44 -3.29
CA VAL A 246 6.00 -27.20 -4.34
C VAL A 246 6.12 -28.68 -4.02
N ASP A 247 4.98 -29.36 -3.82
CA ASP A 247 4.97 -30.82 -3.61
C ASP A 247 5.13 -31.52 -4.95
N TYR A 248 6.35 -32.00 -5.23
CA TYR A 248 6.62 -32.87 -6.38
C TYR A 248 6.41 -34.32 -5.94
N SER A 249 5.25 -34.87 -6.25
CA SER A 249 4.77 -36.18 -5.78
C SER A 249 5.58 -37.40 -6.22
N VAL A 250 6.77 -37.26 -6.83
CA VAL A 250 7.67 -38.39 -7.15
C VAL A 250 9.15 -37.99 -7.08
N GLY A 251 9.83 -38.34 -5.98
CA GLY A 251 11.28 -38.53 -5.91
C GLY A 251 12.22 -37.34 -6.22
N GLY A 252 11.69 -36.12 -6.39
CA GLY A 252 12.46 -34.94 -6.78
C GLY A 252 12.87 -34.09 -5.57
N ARG A 253 14.16 -33.77 -5.46
CA ARG A 253 14.71 -32.83 -4.45
C ARG A 253 13.97 -31.49 -4.45
N ASP A 254 13.87 -30.82 -3.30
CA ASP A 254 13.25 -29.49 -3.15
C ASP A 254 13.91 -28.43 -4.06
N TYR A 255 13.33 -28.13 -5.23
CA TYR A 255 13.92 -27.15 -6.16
C TYR A 255 13.35 -25.72 -6.01
N GLY A 256 12.18 -25.51 -5.40
CA GLY A 256 11.57 -24.17 -5.33
C GLY A 256 10.27 -24.08 -4.54
N ASN A 257 9.78 -22.85 -4.39
CA ASN A 257 8.53 -22.50 -3.73
C ASN A 257 7.63 -21.74 -4.69
N GLN A 258 6.32 -22.03 -4.66
CA GLN A 258 5.31 -21.21 -5.33
C GLN A 258 5.14 -19.90 -4.58
N ILE A 259 5.03 -18.81 -5.36
CA ILE A 259 4.81 -17.45 -4.88
C ILE A 259 3.47 -16.96 -5.42
N GLY A 260 2.66 -16.35 -4.57
CA GLY A 260 1.41 -15.76 -5.02
C GLY A 260 0.57 -15.11 -3.93
N LEU A 261 -0.71 -14.92 -4.25
CA LEU A 261 -1.74 -14.43 -3.33
C LEU A 261 -2.84 -15.47 -3.13
N SER A 262 -3.33 -15.62 -1.91
CA SER A 262 -4.51 -16.42 -1.57
C SER A 262 -5.64 -15.51 -1.10
N PHE A 263 -6.83 -15.64 -1.69
CA PHE A 263 -7.98 -14.80 -1.38
C PHE A 263 -8.95 -15.46 -0.39
N LEU A 264 -9.11 -16.78 -0.43
CA LEU A 264 -10.09 -17.47 0.45
C LEU A 264 -9.42 -18.45 1.42
N GLY A 265 -8.09 -18.49 1.47
CA GLY A 265 -7.33 -19.36 2.36
C GLY A 265 -7.14 -20.79 1.82
N ASP A 266 -8.00 -21.24 0.89
CA ASP A 266 -7.88 -22.56 0.27
C ASP A 266 -6.82 -22.58 -0.85
N PRO A 267 -6.12 -23.72 -1.08
CA PRO A 267 -5.16 -23.85 -2.16
C PRO A 267 -5.74 -23.63 -3.57
N GLY A 268 -7.04 -23.89 -3.76
CA GLY A 268 -7.74 -23.68 -5.03
C GLY A 268 -7.92 -22.20 -5.40
N ASP A 269 -7.88 -21.31 -4.41
CA ASP A 269 -8.12 -19.86 -4.58
C ASP A 269 -6.83 -19.04 -4.62
N ARG A 270 -5.72 -19.73 -4.94
CA ARG A 270 -4.38 -19.15 -5.04
C ARG A 270 -4.12 -18.66 -6.46
N ILE A 271 -3.75 -17.39 -6.59
CA ILE A 271 -3.17 -16.84 -7.80
C ILE A 271 -1.66 -17.01 -7.72
N THR A 272 -1.12 -17.98 -8.46
CA THR A 272 0.33 -18.20 -8.56
C THR A 272 0.95 -17.23 -9.54
N TRP A 273 1.96 -16.49 -9.10
CA TRP A 273 2.69 -15.51 -9.91
C TRP A 273 4.01 -16.05 -10.44
N GLY A 274 4.65 -16.95 -9.69
CA GLY A 274 5.95 -17.48 -10.07
C GLY A 274 6.44 -18.53 -9.09
N GLN A 275 7.68 -18.95 -9.31
CA GLN A 275 8.36 -19.93 -8.47
C GLN A 275 9.79 -19.49 -8.19
N THR A 276 10.28 -19.75 -6.97
CA THR A 276 11.68 -19.55 -6.64
C THR A 276 12.56 -20.62 -7.29
N LYS A 277 13.83 -20.31 -7.54
CA LYS A 277 14.82 -21.24 -8.10
C LYS A 277 15.49 -22.13 -7.04
N TYR A 278 15.15 -21.93 -5.77
CA TYR A 278 15.71 -22.62 -4.61
C TYR A 278 14.69 -22.69 -3.47
N ASN A 279 14.89 -23.61 -2.54
CA ASN A 279 14.02 -23.74 -1.37
C ASN A 279 14.29 -22.62 -0.35
N SER A 280 13.49 -21.55 -0.40
CA SER A 280 13.40 -20.50 0.62
C SER A 280 11.99 -19.93 0.66
N THR A 281 11.42 -19.87 1.87
CA THR A 281 10.15 -19.20 2.15
C THR A 281 10.34 -17.78 2.68
N LEU A 282 11.59 -17.35 2.87
CA LEU A 282 11.97 -16.02 3.33
C LEU A 282 11.80 -15.02 2.19
N SER A 283 10.55 -14.67 1.90
CA SER A 283 10.20 -13.72 0.84
C SER A 283 9.38 -12.57 1.37
N ILE A 284 9.48 -11.44 0.68
CA ILE A 284 8.69 -10.25 0.92
C ILE A 284 7.98 -9.84 -0.37
N LEU A 285 6.71 -9.47 -0.26
CA LEU A 285 5.98 -8.77 -1.32
C LEU A 285 6.00 -7.29 -1.00
N GLN A 286 6.51 -6.46 -1.92
CA GLN A 286 6.68 -5.03 -1.72
C GLN A 286 5.96 -4.23 -2.80
N LEU A 287 5.15 -3.26 -2.38
CA LEU A 287 4.72 -2.15 -3.22
C LEU A 287 5.89 -1.17 -3.34
N THR A 288 6.49 -1.13 -4.50
CA THR A 288 7.70 -0.35 -4.75
C THR A 288 7.39 1.08 -5.18
N ARG A 289 8.37 1.98 -5.07
CA ARG A 289 8.18 3.43 -5.27
C ARG A 289 7.82 3.84 -6.71
N ASP A 290 8.00 2.95 -7.67
CA ASP A 290 7.58 3.13 -9.07
C ASP A 290 6.17 2.58 -9.33
N GLY A 291 5.46 2.13 -8.29
CA GLY A 291 4.12 1.56 -8.38
C GLY A 291 4.07 0.08 -8.75
N ASN A 292 5.22 -0.58 -8.92
CA ASN A 292 5.23 -2.01 -9.21
C ASN A 292 5.02 -2.82 -7.91
N VAL A 293 4.52 -4.05 -8.05
CA VAL A 293 4.46 -5.03 -6.97
C VAL A 293 5.53 -6.07 -7.24
N ARG A 294 6.52 -6.14 -6.36
CA ARG A 294 7.69 -7.02 -6.52
C ARG A 294 7.80 -7.99 -5.38
N VAL A 295 8.26 -9.19 -5.68
CA VAL A 295 8.62 -10.19 -4.68
C VAL A 295 10.12 -10.31 -4.64
N TYR A 296 10.68 -10.18 -3.44
CA TYR A 296 12.09 -10.41 -3.18
C TYR A 296 12.26 -11.60 -2.26
N THR A 297 13.12 -12.55 -2.64
CA THR A 297 13.40 -13.74 -1.85
C THR A 297 14.82 -13.68 -1.31
N TYR A 298 14.96 -13.98 -0.03
CA TYR A 298 16.23 -14.08 0.67
C TYR A 298 16.78 -15.50 0.54
N ASN A 299 17.96 -15.62 -0.08
CA ASN A 299 18.76 -16.82 -0.17
C ASN A 299 19.79 -16.83 0.96
N GLU A 300 19.54 -17.61 2.01
CA GLU A 300 20.48 -17.77 3.12
C GLU A 300 21.82 -18.38 2.71
N LYS A 301 21.85 -19.09 1.57
CA LYS A 301 23.06 -19.68 0.98
C LYS A 301 23.68 -18.78 -0.09
N GLY A 302 23.15 -17.57 -0.28
CA GLY A 302 23.72 -16.59 -1.19
C GLY A 302 25.15 -16.26 -0.81
N LEU A 303 26.04 -16.16 -1.80
CA LEU A 303 27.42 -15.73 -1.59
C LEU A 303 27.59 -14.32 -2.15
N TYR A 304 28.46 -13.52 -1.52
CA TYR A 304 28.95 -12.25 -2.04
C TYR A 304 27.85 -11.21 -2.38
N GLY A 305 26.86 -10.99 -1.51
CA GLY A 305 25.86 -9.92 -1.72
C GLY A 305 24.70 -10.28 -2.63
N SER A 306 24.59 -11.56 -3.01
CA SER A 306 23.51 -12.11 -3.84
C SER A 306 22.36 -12.68 -2.99
N GLU A 307 22.28 -12.33 -1.70
CA GLU A 307 21.29 -12.92 -0.80
C GLU A 307 19.87 -12.47 -1.13
N TRP A 308 19.65 -11.32 -1.78
CA TRP A 308 18.32 -10.89 -2.21
C TRP A 308 18.15 -10.97 -3.72
N GLU A 309 17.23 -11.82 -4.17
CA GLU A 309 16.83 -11.91 -5.58
C GLU A 309 15.43 -11.28 -5.77
N GLU A 310 15.23 -10.53 -6.85
CA GLU A 310 13.89 -10.20 -7.35
C GLU A 310 13.32 -11.42 -8.06
N THR A 311 12.47 -12.17 -7.38
CA THR A 311 11.90 -13.43 -7.90
C THR A 311 10.65 -13.22 -8.74
N HIS A 312 9.96 -12.08 -8.56
CA HIS A 312 8.83 -11.70 -9.40
C HIS A 312 8.63 -10.18 -9.44
N ALA A 313 8.19 -9.68 -10.58
CA ALA A 313 7.68 -8.31 -10.72
C ALA A 313 6.39 -8.35 -11.54
N TYR A 314 5.29 -7.93 -10.89
CA TYR A 314 3.94 -8.10 -11.41
C TYR A 314 3.73 -7.39 -12.77
N PHE A 315 4.30 -6.19 -12.94
CA PHE A 315 4.20 -5.42 -14.19
C PHE A 315 5.36 -5.66 -15.17
N SER A 316 6.19 -6.69 -14.99
CA SER A 316 7.38 -6.92 -15.85
C SER A 316 7.06 -7.10 -17.34
N SER A 317 5.92 -7.69 -17.67
CA SER A 317 5.42 -7.84 -19.04
C SER A 317 4.78 -6.56 -19.59
N ASN A 318 4.25 -5.69 -18.73
CA ASN A 318 3.47 -4.52 -19.13
C ASN A 318 3.72 -3.30 -18.21
N GLU A 319 4.96 -2.80 -18.23
CA GLU A 319 5.35 -1.63 -17.45
C GLU A 319 4.65 -0.33 -17.90
N CYS A 320 4.05 -0.31 -19.09
CA CYS A 320 3.25 0.83 -19.58
C CYS A 320 1.96 1.04 -18.77
N SER A 321 1.58 0.09 -17.92
CA SER A 321 0.48 0.22 -16.97
C SER A 321 0.84 1.08 -15.76
N LEU A 322 2.13 1.24 -15.46
CA LEU A 322 2.58 2.02 -14.31
C LEU A 322 2.38 3.52 -14.58
N PRO A 323 1.73 4.26 -13.66
CA PRO A 323 1.44 5.68 -13.84
C PRO A 323 2.67 6.48 -14.27
N GLU A 324 3.79 6.37 -13.57
CA GLU A 324 4.95 7.24 -13.79
C GLU A 324 6.01 6.69 -14.77
N LYS A 325 5.78 5.55 -15.45
CA LYS A 325 6.78 4.90 -16.32
C LYS A 325 7.43 5.83 -17.35
N CYS A 326 6.64 6.62 -18.05
CA CYS A 326 7.11 7.57 -19.07
C CYS A 326 6.96 9.04 -18.64
N GLY A 327 6.71 9.27 -17.35
CA GLY A 327 6.44 10.59 -16.79
C GLY A 327 5.09 11.16 -17.25
N VAL A 328 4.92 12.45 -17.03
CA VAL A 328 3.70 13.17 -17.41
C VAL A 328 3.62 13.26 -18.93
N PHE A 329 2.47 12.91 -19.51
CA PHE A 329 2.19 12.94 -20.95
C PHE A 329 3.01 11.97 -21.82
N GLY A 330 3.93 11.18 -21.26
CA GLY A 330 4.76 10.28 -22.04
C GLY A 330 3.97 9.12 -22.64
N LEU A 331 4.15 8.86 -23.94
CA LEU A 331 3.55 7.72 -24.63
C LEU A 331 4.45 6.49 -24.51
N CYS A 332 3.88 5.42 -23.96
CA CYS A 332 4.51 4.12 -23.79
C CYS A 332 3.92 3.11 -24.77
N SER A 333 4.79 2.30 -25.35
CA SER A 333 4.39 1.10 -26.07
C SER A 333 5.48 0.04 -26.02
N LYS A 334 5.09 -1.23 -25.90
CA LYS A 334 5.99 -2.38 -25.80
C LYS A 334 7.05 -2.19 -24.71
N ARG A 335 6.63 -1.63 -23.56
CA ARG A 335 7.46 -1.31 -22.37
C ARG A 335 8.47 -0.18 -22.58
N GLN A 336 8.40 0.55 -23.69
CA GLN A 336 9.32 1.63 -24.01
C GLN A 336 8.58 2.97 -24.10
N CYS A 337 9.23 4.03 -23.63
CA CYS A 337 8.74 5.39 -23.81
C CYS A 337 9.11 5.86 -25.22
N ILE A 338 8.13 5.87 -26.12
CA ILE A 338 8.36 6.04 -27.56
C ILE A 338 8.17 7.49 -28.01
N ALA A 339 7.29 8.26 -27.36
CA ALA A 339 6.97 9.60 -27.81
C ALA A 339 6.49 10.54 -26.69
N CYS A 340 6.50 11.83 -27.00
CA CYS A 340 5.86 12.90 -26.25
C CYS A 340 4.86 13.62 -27.18
N PRO A 341 3.56 13.67 -26.84
CA PRO A 341 2.57 14.43 -27.59
C PRO A 341 2.82 15.95 -27.53
N THR A 342 2.74 16.61 -28.68
CA THR A 342 2.91 18.07 -28.85
C THR A 342 1.89 18.63 -29.86
N SER A 343 1.81 19.95 -29.99
CA SER A 343 1.03 20.62 -31.06
C SER A 343 1.47 20.22 -32.47
N LYS A 344 2.72 19.77 -32.64
CA LYS A 344 3.29 19.33 -33.92
C LYS A 344 3.14 17.82 -34.15
N GLY A 345 2.43 17.12 -33.27
CA GLY A 345 2.29 15.66 -33.27
C GLY A 345 3.20 14.97 -32.26
N LEU A 346 3.57 13.72 -32.54
CA LEU A 346 4.40 12.90 -31.67
C LEU A 346 5.89 13.19 -31.88
N MET A 347 6.53 13.77 -30.87
CA MET A 347 7.98 13.99 -30.86
C MET A 347 8.68 12.87 -30.10
N GLY A 348 9.99 12.68 -30.31
CA GLY A 348 10.78 11.70 -29.56
C GLY A 348 10.68 11.93 -28.04
N TRP A 349 10.54 10.84 -27.28
CA TRP A 349 10.43 10.94 -25.82
C TRP A 349 11.74 11.42 -25.18
N SER A 350 11.61 12.18 -24.11
CA SER A 350 12.72 12.50 -23.20
C SER A 350 12.17 12.72 -21.78
N GLN A 351 13.05 12.73 -20.78
CA GLN A 351 12.69 13.07 -19.40
C GLN A 351 12.08 14.49 -19.24
N LYS A 352 12.20 15.34 -20.27
CA LYS A 352 11.60 16.69 -20.29
C LYS A 352 10.19 16.70 -20.88
N CYS A 353 9.63 15.54 -21.24
CA CYS A 353 8.27 15.44 -21.75
C CYS A 353 7.30 16.04 -20.75
N LYS A 354 6.45 16.94 -21.25
CA LYS A 354 5.45 17.65 -20.47
C LYS A 354 4.34 18.15 -21.40
N PRO A 355 3.11 18.34 -20.90
CA PRO A 355 2.06 18.96 -21.68
C PRO A 355 2.46 20.37 -22.10
N GLU A 356 2.06 20.75 -23.31
CA GLU A 356 2.21 22.13 -23.77
C GLU A 356 1.36 23.09 -22.94
N LYS A 357 1.81 24.34 -22.86
CA LYS A 357 1.10 25.37 -22.12
C LYS A 357 -0.17 25.75 -22.89
N LEU A 358 -1.31 25.43 -22.31
CA LEU A 358 -2.62 25.83 -22.84
C LEU A 358 -2.84 27.34 -22.65
N PRO A 359 -3.66 27.98 -23.52
CA PRO A 359 -4.01 29.39 -23.38
C PRO A 359 -4.67 29.70 -22.02
N PRO A 360 -4.43 30.89 -21.45
CA PRO A 360 -5.06 31.30 -20.20
C PRO A 360 -6.57 31.45 -20.39
N CYS A 361 -7.33 31.12 -19.35
CA CYS A 361 -8.76 31.35 -19.33
C CYS A 361 -9.06 32.75 -18.82
N THR A 362 -9.60 33.61 -19.68
CA THR A 362 -10.06 34.94 -19.31
C THR A 362 -11.46 34.86 -18.69
N ASN A 363 -11.66 35.52 -17.53
CA ASN A 363 -12.89 35.48 -16.72
C ASN A 363 -14.14 36.09 -17.39
N THR A 364 -14.04 36.50 -18.66
CA THR A 364 -15.12 37.12 -19.43
C THR A 364 -15.53 36.19 -20.57
N THR A 365 -16.41 35.22 -20.29
CA THR A 365 -17.25 34.49 -21.28
C THR A 365 -16.60 33.84 -22.51
N SER A 366 -15.27 33.84 -22.64
CA SER A 366 -14.59 33.36 -23.84
C SER A 366 -14.04 31.96 -23.59
N SER A 367 -14.80 30.95 -24.02
CA SER A 367 -14.32 29.60 -24.22
C SER A 367 -12.95 29.62 -24.90
N SER A 368 -11.97 28.87 -24.36
CA SER A 368 -10.70 28.64 -25.07
C SER A 368 -10.89 27.83 -26.37
N ALA A 369 -12.13 27.46 -26.72
CA ALA A 369 -12.51 26.69 -27.89
C ALA A 369 -12.00 27.22 -29.24
N GLY A 370 -11.82 28.54 -29.39
CA GLY A 370 -11.22 29.13 -30.59
C GLY A 370 -9.68 29.07 -30.64
N LEU A 371 -9.04 28.87 -29.48
CA LEU A 371 -7.59 28.99 -29.27
C LEU A 371 -6.89 27.63 -29.10
N VAL A 372 -7.65 26.54 -29.17
CA VAL A 372 -7.15 25.19 -28.92
C VAL A 372 -7.55 24.26 -30.05
N ASP A 373 -6.70 23.27 -30.29
CA ASP A 373 -7.00 22.18 -31.20
C ASP A 373 -6.62 20.84 -30.58
N TYR A 374 -6.88 19.75 -31.32
CA TYR A 374 -6.75 18.40 -30.82
C TYR A 374 -5.95 17.52 -31.77
N TYR A 375 -5.00 16.78 -31.20
CA TYR A 375 -4.25 15.76 -31.92
C TYR A 375 -4.82 14.40 -31.57
N LYS A 376 -5.26 13.65 -32.59
CA LYS A 376 -5.83 12.31 -32.41
C LYS A 376 -4.71 11.25 -32.40
N ILE A 377 -4.68 10.43 -31.37
CA ILE A 377 -3.81 9.25 -31.27
C ILE A 377 -4.71 8.02 -31.21
N LYS A 378 -4.59 7.16 -32.23
CA LYS A 378 -5.40 5.94 -32.32
C LYS A 378 -4.95 4.91 -31.29
N GLY A 379 -5.93 4.24 -30.66
CA GLY A 379 -5.65 3.18 -29.69
C GLY A 379 -4.97 3.68 -28.41
N MET A 380 -5.04 4.97 -28.11
CA MET A 380 -4.41 5.53 -26.92
C MET A 380 -5.36 5.47 -25.73
N SER A 381 -4.86 4.88 -24.64
CA SER A 381 -5.52 4.82 -23.34
C SER A 381 -4.60 5.37 -22.25
N SER A 382 -5.14 5.50 -21.05
CA SER A 382 -4.39 5.72 -19.81
C SER A 382 -4.75 4.63 -18.84
N SER A 383 -3.80 4.19 -18.01
CA SER A 383 -4.09 3.26 -16.93
C SER A 383 -4.84 3.92 -15.75
N LEU A 384 -4.92 5.25 -15.70
CA LEU A 384 -5.57 5.94 -14.60
C LEU A 384 -7.10 5.99 -14.78
N ARG A 385 -7.84 5.63 -13.72
CA ARG A 385 -9.32 5.72 -13.65
C ARG A 385 -9.73 6.40 -12.34
N ARG A 386 -10.81 7.19 -12.35
CA ARG A 386 -11.24 7.99 -11.18
C ARG A 386 -12.11 7.19 -10.23
N ASP A 387 -13.11 6.50 -10.77
CA ASP A 387 -13.99 5.66 -9.99
C ASP A 387 -14.49 4.51 -10.87
N ARG A 388 -14.30 3.26 -10.42
CA ARG A 388 -14.94 2.09 -11.04
C ARG A 388 -16.19 1.64 -10.28
N ARG A 389 -16.56 2.28 -9.16
CA ARG A 389 -17.81 1.99 -8.42
C ARG A 389 -19.04 2.24 -9.27
N ASP A 390 -18.95 3.18 -10.19
CA ASP A 390 -19.85 3.31 -11.33
C ASP A 390 -19.04 3.02 -12.60
N ALA A 391 -19.56 2.18 -13.49
CA ALA A 391 -18.97 1.89 -14.79
C ALA A 391 -19.02 3.11 -15.77
N THR A 392 -18.90 4.34 -15.26
CA THR A 392 -19.37 5.58 -15.89
C THR A 392 -18.32 6.70 -15.96
N ASP A 393 -17.03 6.41 -15.79
CA ASP A 393 -15.97 7.38 -16.15
C ASP A 393 -16.18 7.87 -17.61
N PHE A 394 -16.62 6.94 -18.47
CA PHE A 394 -17.08 7.23 -19.81
C PHE A 394 -18.57 7.58 -19.81
N VAL A 395 -18.89 8.79 -20.29
CA VAL A 395 -20.26 9.29 -20.43
C VAL A 395 -20.70 9.17 -21.89
N GLU A 396 -21.90 8.67 -22.14
CA GLU A 396 -22.49 8.63 -23.48
C GLU A 396 -22.62 10.06 -24.04
N MET A 397 -21.94 10.32 -25.15
CA MET A 397 -21.82 11.66 -25.72
C MET A 397 -21.22 11.58 -27.12
N LYS A 398 -21.72 12.41 -28.05
CA LYS A 398 -21.11 12.50 -29.39
C LYS A 398 -19.72 13.14 -29.30
N ILE A 399 -18.79 12.69 -30.15
CA ILE A 399 -17.42 13.21 -30.19
C ILE A 399 -17.33 14.75 -30.31
N GLY A 400 -18.22 15.37 -31.10
CA GLY A 400 -18.26 16.83 -31.26
C GLY A 400 -18.64 17.56 -29.96
N GLU A 401 -19.54 16.99 -29.17
CA GLU A 401 -19.95 17.52 -27.86
C GLU A 401 -18.83 17.30 -26.83
N CYS A 402 -18.18 16.14 -26.85
CA CYS A 402 -17.03 15.82 -26.00
C CYS A 402 -15.90 16.83 -26.23
N ARG A 403 -15.56 17.10 -27.50
CA ARG A 403 -14.61 18.14 -27.89
C ARG A 403 -15.04 19.51 -27.41
N LYS A 404 -16.30 19.91 -27.62
CA LYS A 404 -16.82 21.22 -27.18
C LYS A 404 -16.71 21.40 -25.65
N LYS A 405 -17.05 20.39 -24.87
CA LYS A 405 -16.94 20.42 -23.39
C LYS A 405 -15.48 20.55 -22.96
N CYS A 406 -14.58 19.71 -23.50
CA CYS A 406 -13.16 19.82 -23.17
C CYS A 406 -12.55 21.16 -23.62
N SER A 407 -12.98 21.70 -24.76
CA SER A 407 -12.55 23.00 -25.26
C SER A 407 -12.99 24.15 -24.34
N ALA A 408 -14.17 24.06 -23.74
CA ALA A 408 -14.66 25.06 -22.81
C ALA A 408 -13.99 24.96 -21.43
N ASP A 409 -13.58 23.76 -21.01
CA ASP A 409 -12.95 23.52 -19.72
C ASP A 409 -11.42 23.76 -19.75
N CYS A 410 -10.98 24.69 -18.92
CA CYS A 410 -9.58 25.07 -18.72
C CYS A 410 -8.74 24.01 -18.03
N LYS A 411 -9.39 23.13 -17.26
CA LYS A 411 -8.75 22.01 -16.57
C LYS A 411 -8.57 20.82 -17.51
N CYS A 412 -9.43 20.70 -18.53
CA CYS A 412 -9.36 19.62 -19.51
C CYS A 412 -8.08 19.72 -20.36
N VAL A 413 -7.25 18.67 -20.29
CA VAL A 413 -6.00 18.52 -21.08
C VAL A 413 -6.18 17.62 -22.31
N GLY A 414 -7.34 16.99 -22.43
CA GLY A 414 -7.68 16.09 -23.53
C GLY A 414 -8.90 15.24 -23.19
N PHE A 415 -9.25 14.31 -24.06
CA PHE A 415 -10.31 13.35 -23.80
C PHE A 415 -10.03 12.01 -24.48
N PHE A 416 -10.59 10.94 -23.92
CA PHE A 416 -10.61 9.61 -24.52
C PHE A 416 -12.01 9.34 -25.07
N TYR A 417 -12.08 8.70 -26.23
CA TYR A 417 -13.35 8.44 -26.91
C TYR A 417 -13.41 6.98 -27.39
N ARG A 418 -14.48 6.29 -26.97
CA ARG A 418 -14.82 4.95 -27.46
C ARG A 418 -15.72 5.10 -28.67
N THR A 419 -15.12 4.96 -29.86
CA THR A 419 -15.82 5.25 -31.12
C THR A 419 -17.00 4.30 -31.37
N THR A 420 -16.86 3.03 -30.99
CA THR A 420 -17.89 2.00 -31.14
C THR A 420 -19.09 2.19 -30.20
N GLU A 421 -18.85 2.69 -28.99
CA GLU A 421 -19.88 2.88 -27.96
C GLU A 421 -20.47 4.30 -27.94
N GLY A 422 -19.82 5.27 -28.58
CA GLY A 422 -20.23 6.67 -28.50
C GLY A 422 -20.05 7.27 -27.10
N ARG A 423 -18.97 6.91 -26.40
CA ARG A 423 -18.70 7.39 -25.04
C ARG A 423 -17.42 8.21 -24.93
N CYS A 424 -17.46 9.21 -24.05
CA CYS A 424 -16.44 10.23 -23.82
C CYS A 424 -15.96 10.22 -22.37
N LEU A 425 -14.64 10.22 -22.16
CA LEU A 425 -14.00 10.47 -20.88
C LEU A 425 -13.16 11.74 -20.98
N LEU A 426 -13.55 12.79 -20.25
CA LEU A 426 -12.76 14.02 -20.15
C LEU A 426 -11.56 13.79 -19.23
N ALA A 427 -10.38 14.27 -19.63
CA ALA A 427 -9.19 14.26 -18.79
C ALA A 427 -8.98 15.66 -18.19
N ASP A 428 -9.48 15.88 -16.97
CA ASP A 428 -9.30 17.11 -16.19
C ASP A 428 -8.23 16.98 -15.07
N PHE A 429 -7.56 15.83 -15.05
CA PHE A 429 -6.45 15.50 -14.16
C PHE A 429 -5.14 15.46 -14.95
N GLU A 430 -4.02 15.43 -14.25
CA GLU A 430 -2.71 15.27 -14.88
C GLU A 430 -2.62 13.89 -15.54
N LEU A 431 -2.45 13.85 -16.86
CA LEU A 431 -2.24 12.61 -17.60
C LEU A 431 -0.79 12.19 -17.43
N TYR A 432 -0.58 11.06 -16.77
CA TYR A 432 0.73 10.44 -16.62
C TYR A 432 1.06 9.59 -17.86
N THR A 433 1.60 8.38 -17.69
CA THR A 433 1.90 7.48 -18.80
C THR A 433 0.64 7.19 -19.60
N LEU A 434 0.74 7.46 -20.90
CA LEU A 434 -0.25 7.11 -21.91
C LEU A 434 0.23 5.81 -22.57
N THR A 435 -0.68 4.92 -22.95
CA THR A 435 -0.32 3.65 -23.56
C THR A 435 -1.11 3.40 -24.84
N THR A 436 -0.44 2.83 -25.84
CA THR A 436 -1.11 2.23 -27.01
C THR A 436 -1.15 0.71 -26.96
N ASP A 437 -0.71 0.12 -25.85
CA ASP A 437 -0.67 -1.32 -25.70
C ASP A 437 -2.09 -1.85 -25.35
N PRO A 438 -2.59 -2.85 -26.08
CA PRO A 438 -3.98 -3.31 -26.00
C PRO A 438 -4.33 -4.11 -24.72
N GLU A 439 -3.33 -4.52 -23.94
CA GLU A 439 -3.52 -5.46 -22.81
C GLU A 439 -4.23 -4.85 -21.59
N TRP A 440 -4.38 -3.53 -21.51
CA TRP A 440 -5.00 -2.88 -20.36
C TRP A 440 -6.53 -3.08 -20.29
N ASP A 441 -7.17 -3.35 -21.42
CA ASP A 441 -8.62 -3.54 -21.47
C ASP A 441 -9.05 -5.01 -21.27
N GLN A 442 -8.13 -5.98 -21.09
CA GLN A 442 -8.50 -7.40 -20.95
C GLN A 442 -9.21 -7.78 -19.63
N VAL A 443 -9.34 -6.85 -18.67
CA VAL A 443 -10.21 -7.04 -17.49
C VAL A 443 -11.68 -6.66 -17.80
N GLN A 444 -11.99 -6.22 -19.02
CA GLN A 444 -13.35 -6.16 -19.54
C GLN A 444 -13.40 -6.94 -20.85
N GLU A 445 -14.38 -7.83 -20.99
CA GLU A 445 -14.60 -8.73 -22.14
C GLU A 445 -14.81 -8.02 -23.50
N ASP A 446 -14.65 -6.71 -23.59
CA ASP A 446 -14.94 -5.94 -24.79
C ASP A 446 -13.71 -5.14 -25.27
N TYR A 447 -13.08 -5.66 -26.32
CA TYR A 447 -12.01 -5.00 -27.06
C TYR A 447 -12.56 -3.82 -27.88
N PHE A 448 -12.79 -2.68 -27.23
CA PHE A 448 -13.21 -1.47 -27.94
C PHE A 448 -12.04 -0.50 -28.13
N PRO A 449 -11.71 -0.11 -29.37
CA PRO A 449 -10.64 0.83 -29.63
C PRO A 449 -10.95 2.19 -28.98
N ILE A 450 -10.10 2.60 -28.05
CA ILE A 450 -10.14 3.93 -27.43
C ILE A 450 -9.19 4.84 -28.20
N ASP A 451 -9.73 5.95 -28.71
CA ASP A 451 -8.91 7.00 -29.30
C ASP A 451 -8.71 8.12 -28.28
N GLY A 452 -7.48 8.59 -28.13
CA GLY A 452 -7.20 9.74 -27.29
C GLY A 452 -6.98 11.02 -28.10
N TYR A 453 -7.52 12.12 -27.60
CA TYR A 453 -7.49 13.44 -28.24
C TYR A 453 -6.80 14.41 -27.29
N ILE A 454 -5.56 14.75 -27.60
CA ILE A 454 -4.73 15.64 -26.78
C ILE A 454 -4.99 17.09 -27.16
N LYS A 455 -5.34 17.92 -26.16
CA LYS A 455 -5.59 19.35 -26.34
C LYS A 455 -4.27 20.11 -26.42
N PHE A 456 -4.12 20.99 -27.41
CA PHE A 456 -2.96 21.88 -27.56
C PHE A 456 -3.39 23.30 -27.97
N ALA A 457 -2.48 24.26 -27.85
CA ALA A 457 -2.72 25.65 -28.24
C ALA A 457 -2.55 25.82 -29.76
N LYS A 458 -3.48 26.52 -30.42
CA LYS A 458 -3.36 26.85 -31.86
C LYS A 458 -2.26 27.85 -32.15
#